data_AF-A0A7C4WTI3-F1
#
_entry.id   AF-A0A7C4WTI3-F1
#
_cell.length_a   1.000
_cell.length_b   1.000
_cell.length_c   1.000
_cell.angle_alpha   90.00
_cell.angle_beta   90.00
_cell.angle_gamma   90.00
#
_symmetry.space_group_name_H-M   'P 1'
#
loop_
_entity.id
_entity.type
_entity.pdbx_description
1 polymer ?
#
loop_
_entity_poly.entity_id
_entity_poly.type
_entity_poly.pdbx_seq_one_letter_code
_entity_poly.pdbx_strand_id
1 'polypeptide(L)'
;MKKTGICFLLLLFAATSAAYPLESKLFNMRNKIFQGSQEIKPLLAGSRDAAVLTSMFDSCIIAVSQMDAYFGMLGIFETIPKEQLTRTAVDFLENWLNQVKKTNDLNISFLKGINIPVESSTRDQAQKLIGYFGELNNWIDKELVKLSIVKKTAMAQPPAPGGTKKR
;
A
#
# COMPACT_ATOMS: atom_id res chain seq x y z
N MET A 1 -13.95 -33.24 -29.98
CA MET A 1 -13.08 -33.21 -28.79
C MET A 1 -12.06 -32.04 -28.77
N LYS A 2 -12.33 -30.89 -29.44
CA LYS A 2 -11.38 -29.74 -29.49
C LYS A 2 -11.76 -28.54 -28.60
N LYS A 3 -12.93 -28.57 -27.94
CA LYS A 3 -13.47 -27.42 -27.16
C LYS A 3 -13.05 -27.43 -25.68
N THR A 4 -12.75 -28.60 -25.11
CA THR A 4 -12.36 -28.75 -23.70
C THR A 4 -10.93 -28.29 -23.42
N GLY A 5 -9.99 -28.44 -24.38
CA GLY A 5 -8.61 -27.97 -24.23
C GLY A 5 -8.48 -26.44 -24.20
N ILE A 6 -9.35 -25.73 -24.92
CA ILE A 6 -9.35 -24.26 -24.99
C ILE A 6 -9.85 -23.66 -23.67
N CYS A 7 -10.88 -24.26 -23.04
CA CYS A 7 -11.33 -23.82 -21.72
C CYS A 7 -10.27 -24.06 -20.63
N PHE A 8 -9.52 -25.17 -20.71
CA PHE A 8 -8.45 -25.46 -19.75
C PHE A 8 -7.26 -24.50 -19.90
N LEU A 9 -6.89 -24.14 -21.14
CA LEU A 9 -5.88 -23.11 -21.41
C LEU A 9 -6.30 -21.70 -20.96
N LEU A 10 -7.57 -21.33 -21.15
CA LEU A 10 -8.11 -20.03 -20.72
C LEU A 10 -8.16 -19.90 -19.19
N LEU A 11 -8.47 -20.99 -18.48
CA LEU A 11 -8.42 -21.03 -17.01
C LEU A 11 -6.98 -20.94 -16.47
N LEU A 12 -6.01 -21.54 -17.16
CA LEU A 12 -4.58 -21.43 -16.84
C LEU A 12 -4.02 -20.02 -17.11
N PHE A 13 -4.48 -19.34 -18.16
CA PHE A 13 -4.10 -17.95 -18.43
C PHE A 13 -4.73 -16.98 -17.42
N ALA A 14 -5.98 -17.19 -17.02
CA ALA A 14 -6.65 -16.35 -16.02
C ALA A 14 -6.01 -16.47 -14.62
N ALA A 15 -5.45 -17.63 -14.27
CA ALA A 15 -4.80 -17.86 -12.98
C ALA A 15 -3.42 -17.20 -12.86
N THR A 16 -2.73 -16.95 -13.97
CA THR A 16 -1.38 -16.34 -13.97
C THR A 16 -1.41 -14.81 -14.06
N SER A 17 -2.48 -14.22 -14.58
CA SER A 17 -2.67 -12.76 -14.63
C SER A 17 -3.17 -12.11 -13.33
N ALA A 18 -3.56 -12.91 -12.34
CA ALA A 18 -4.20 -12.43 -11.11
C ALA A 18 -3.22 -11.95 -10.01
N ALA A 19 -1.90 -12.06 -10.21
CA ALA A 19 -0.90 -11.64 -9.23
C ALA A 19 -0.57 -10.13 -9.29
N TYR A 20 -0.65 -9.52 -10.48
CA TYR A 20 -0.30 -8.11 -10.73
C TYR A 20 -1.36 -7.00 -10.47
N PRO A 21 -2.66 -7.26 -10.23
CA PRO A 21 -3.65 -6.19 -10.20
C PRO A 21 -3.73 -5.43 -8.86
N LEU A 22 -3.07 -5.87 -7.78
CA LEU A 22 -3.15 -5.19 -6.47
C LEU A 22 -1.98 -4.25 -6.20
N GLU A 23 -0.76 -4.64 -6.59
CA GLU A 23 0.44 -3.78 -6.54
C GLU A 23 0.21 -2.50 -7.37
N SER A 24 -0.37 -2.67 -8.58
CA SER A 24 -0.79 -1.55 -9.41
C SER A 24 -1.82 -0.64 -8.74
N LYS A 25 -2.68 -1.15 -7.85
CA LYS A 25 -3.67 -0.32 -7.13
C LYS A 25 -3.03 0.49 -6.01
N LEU A 26 -2.16 -0.11 -5.21
CA LEU A 26 -1.39 0.61 -4.19
C LEU A 26 -0.52 1.70 -4.85
N PHE A 27 0.12 1.39 -5.98
CA PHE A 27 0.95 2.35 -6.72
C PHE A 27 0.11 3.50 -7.30
N ASN A 28 -1.07 3.18 -7.84
CA ASN A 28 -2.02 4.20 -8.28
C ASN A 28 -2.48 5.10 -7.13
N MET A 29 -2.70 4.56 -5.93
CA MET A 29 -3.05 5.36 -4.76
C MET A 29 -1.92 6.28 -4.34
N ARG A 30 -0.67 5.81 -4.34
CA ARG A 30 0.51 6.64 -4.14
C ARG A 30 0.52 7.82 -5.12
N ASN A 31 0.23 7.58 -6.40
CA ASN A 31 0.18 8.63 -7.41
C ASN A 31 -0.98 9.62 -7.22
N LYS A 32 -2.18 9.15 -6.83
CA LYS A 32 -3.31 10.03 -6.48
C LYS A 32 -2.97 10.95 -5.31
N ILE A 33 -2.33 10.42 -4.27
CA ILE A 33 -1.90 11.21 -3.10
C ILE A 33 -0.83 12.23 -3.51
N PHE A 34 0.13 11.81 -4.34
CA PHE A 34 1.13 12.73 -4.88
C PHE A 34 0.49 13.85 -5.71
N GLN A 35 -0.50 13.54 -6.56
CA GLN A 35 -1.25 14.54 -7.30
C GLN A 35 -1.99 15.49 -6.36
N GLY A 36 -2.60 14.99 -5.28
CA GLY A 36 -3.19 15.83 -4.23
C GLY A 36 -2.20 16.85 -3.66
N SER A 37 -0.94 16.46 -3.42
CA SER A 37 0.10 17.40 -2.98
C SER A 37 0.38 18.51 -4.02
N GLN A 38 0.34 18.17 -5.32
CA GLN A 38 0.53 19.15 -6.40
C GLN A 38 -0.65 20.11 -6.52
N GLU A 39 -1.87 19.65 -6.22
CA GLU A 39 -3.07 20.50 -6.19
C GLU A 39 -3.09 21.45 -4.98
N ILE A 40 -2.51 21.03 -3.84
CA ILE A 40 -2.41 21.86 -2.62
C ILE A 40 -1.31 22.92 -2.74
N LYS A 41 -0.17 22.57 -3.35
CA LYS A 41 1.00 23.45 -3.46
C LYS A 41 0.70 24.88 -3.95
N PRO A 42 -0.08 25.12 -5.01
CA PRO A 42 -0.38 26.49 -5.46
C PRO A 42 -1.26 27.28 -4.47
N LEU A 43 -2.04 26.60 -3.61
CA LEU A 43 -2.89 27.26 -2.62
C LEU A 43 -2.07 27.89 -1.48
N LEU A 44 -0.86 27.37 -1.22
CA LEU A 44 0.00 27.82 -0.12
C LEU A 44 0.43 29.29 -0.23
N ALA A 45 0.59 29.81 -1.44
CA ALA A 45 1.12 31.16 -1.66
C ALA A 45 0.08 32.28 -1.48
N GLY A 46 -1.22 31.96 -1.49
CA GLY A 46 -2.29 32.96 -1.51
C GLY A 46 -3.45 32.72 -0.54
N SER A 47 -3.48 31.58 0.15
CA SER A 47 -4.56 31.24 1.09
C SER A 47 -4.27 31.76 2.50
N ARG A 48 -5.33 32.14 3.23
CA ARG A 48 -5.25 32.42 4.68
C ARG A 48 -5.10 31.15 5.52
N ASP A 49 -5.27 29.97 4.93
CA ASP A 49 -5.21 28.68 5.60
C ASP A 49 -3.84 28.01 5.50
N ALA A 50 -2.77 28.78 5.31
CA ALA A 50 -1.43 28.27 5.00
C ALA A 50 -0.94 27.17 5.97
N ALA A 51 -1.26 27.28 7.26
CA ALA A 51 -0.91 26.25 8.25
C ALA A 51 -1.63 24.90 8.00
N VAL A 52 -2.93 24.94 7.70
CA VAL A 52 -3.72 23.74 7.39
C VAL A 52 -3.26 23.12 6.08
N LEU A 53 -3.08 23.95 5.05
CA LEU A 53 -2.62 23.51 3.73
C LEU A 53 -1.21 22.92 3.78
N THR A 54 -0.30 23.49 4.60
CA THR A 54 1.03 22.93 4.81
C THR A 54 0.95 21.56 5.46
N SER A 55 0.14 21.41 6.50
CA SER A 55 -0.06 20.12 7.15
C SER A 55 -0.65 19.08 6.18
N MET A 56 -1.60 19.47 5.33
CA MET A 56 -2.15 18.59 4.30
C MET A 56 -1.10 18.18 3.26
N PHE A 57 -0.27 19.12 2.83
CA PHE A 57 0.83 18.86 1.91
C PHE A 57 1.82 17.85 2.52
N ASP A 58 2.25 18.10 3.76
CA ASP A 58 3.18 17.23 4.48
C ASP A 58 2.62 15.82 4.67
N SER A 59 1.34 15.69 5.03
CA SER A 59 0.65 14.39 5.11
C SER A 59 0.72 13.63 3.78
N CYS A 60 0.60 14.32 2.63
CA CYS A 60 0.73 13.68 1.31
C CYS A 60 2.16 13.19 1.07
N ILE A 61 3.17 14.03 1.36
CA ILE A 61 4.59 13.68 1.14
C ILE A 61 5.02 12.51 2.04
N ILE A 62 4.57 12.49 3.29
CA ILE A 62 4.84 11.40 4.23
C ILE A 62 4.22 10.10 3.69
N ALA A 63 2.95 10.12 3.29
CA ALA A 63 2.29 8.93 2.76
C ALA A 63 2.96 8.41 1.47
N VAL A 64 3.33 9.31 0.55
CA VAL A 64 4.09 8.93 -0.66
C VAL A 64 5.42 8.28 -0.30
N SER A 65 6.17 8.87 0.63
CA SER A 65 7.47 8.34 1.05
C SER A 65 7.36 6.97 1.72
N GLN A 66 6.34 6.76 2.56
CA GLN A 66 6.07 5.46 3.17
C GLN A 66 5.69 4.40 2.14
N MET A 67 4.92 4.77 1.10
CA MET A 67 4.57 3.87 0.00
C MET A 67 5.77 3.56 -0.89
N ASP A 68 6.63 4.53 -1.20
CA ASP A 68 7.84 4.31 -2.00
C ASP A 68 8.80 3.36 -1.26
N ALA A 69 8.95 3.54 0.05
CA ALA A 69 9.70 2.60 0.89
C ALA A 69 9.09 1.19 0.90
N TYR A 70 7.75 1.09 0.96
CA TYR A 70 7.04 -0.19 0.85
C TYR A 70 7.34 -0.88 -0.48
N PHE A 71 7.26 -0.18 -1.61
CA PHE A 71 7.57 -0.77 -2.93
C PHE A 71 9.04 -1.18 -3.05
N GLY A 72 9.96 -0.41 -2.47
CA GLY A 72 11.36 -0.81 -2.37
C GLY A 72 11.55 -2.12 -1.60
N MET A 73 10.86 -2.28 -0.45
CA MET A 73 10.90 -3.52 0.33
C MET A 73 10.20 -4.67 -0.37
N LEU A 74 9.09 -4.42 -1.06
CA LEU A 74 8.38 -5.43 -1.85
C LEU A 74 9.27 -5.95 -2.98
N GLY A 75 9.97 -5.06 -3.69
CA GLY A 75 10.93 -5.45 -4.73
C GLY A 75 12.05 -6.32 -4.17
N ILE A 76 12.60 -6.01 -2.99
CA ILE A 76 13.58 -6.88 -2.32
C ILE A 76 12.94 -8.23 -1.97
N PHE A 77 11.73 -8.23 -1.41
CA PHE A 77 11.01 -9.45 -1.04
C PHE A 77 10.77 -10.38 -2.23
N GLU A 78 10.42 -9.84 -3.39
CA GLU A 78 10.20 -10.60 -4.63
C GLU A 78 11.48 -11.25 -5.18
N THR A 79 12.66 -10.75 -4.81
CA THR A 79 13.94 -11.38 -5.18
C THR A 79 14.31 -12.59 -4.31
N ILE A 80 13.63 -12.79 -3.18
CA ILE A 80 13.91 -13.90 -2.25
C ILE A 80 13.28 -15.19 -2.82
N PRO A 81 14.07 -16.26 -3.06
CA PRO A 81 13.52 -17.55 -3.47
C PRO A 81 12.49 -18.05 -2.44
N LYS A 82 11.40 -18.69 -2.92
CA LYS A 82 10.28 -19.11 -2.04
C LYS A 82 10.75 -20.02 -0.90
N GLU A 83 11.76 -20.83 -1.15
CA GLU A 83 12.35 -21.79 -0.20
C GLU A 83 13.19 -21.09 0.89
N GLN A 84 13.57 -19.83 0.67
CA GLN A 84 14.33 -19.00 1.60
C GLN A 84 13.46 -17.92 2.25
N LEU A 85 12.15 -17.91 1.95
CA LEU A 85 11.23 -16.93 2.49
C LEU A 85 11.05 -17.14 3.99
N THR A 86 11.57 -16.20 4.78
CA THR A 86 11.47 -16.27 6.23
C THR A 86 10.19 -15.60 6.74
N ARG A 87 9.67 -16.10 7.86
CA ARG A 87 8.55 -15.45 8.58
C ARG A 87 8.87 -13.99 8.91
N THR A 88 10.11 -13.72 9.32
CA THR A 88 10.59 -12.37 9.62
C THR A 88 10.46 -11.43 8.43
N ALA A 89 10.80 -11.86 7.22
CA ALA A 89 10.64 -11.03 6.02
C ALA A 89 9.18 -10.64 5.75
N VAL A 90 8.25 -11.59 5.93
CA VAL A 90 6.81 -11.33 5.79
C VAL A 90 6.31 -10.41 6.93
N ASP A 91 6.75 -10.64 8.17
CA ASP A 91 6.43 -9.80 9.33
C ASP A 91 6.85 -8.34 9.11
N PHE A 92 8.00 -8.10 8.48
CA PHE A 92 8.46 -6.75 8.15
C PHE A 92 7.49 -6.04 7.18
N LEU A 93 7.06 -6.71 6.11
CA LEU A 93 6.10 -6.13 5.16
C LEU A 93 4.73 -5.87 5.82
N GLU A 94 4.23 -6.82 6.62
CA GLU A 94 2.98 -6.66 7.37
C GLU A 94 3.06 -5.45 8.31
N ASN A 95 4.15 -5.34 9.08
CA ASN A 95 4.36 -4.22 9.99
C ASN A 95 4.43 -2.89 9.26
N TRP A 96 5.11 -2.83 8.11
CA TRP A 96 5.22 -1.60 7.33
C TRP A 96 3.86 -1.10 6.84
N LEU A 97 3.06 -1.99 6.26
CA LEU A 97 1.70 -1.67 5.81
C LEU A 97 0.79 -1.24 6.96
N ASN A 98 0.90 -1.87 8.13
CA ASN A 98 0.18 -1.45 9.33
C ASN A 98 0.57 -0.04 9.79
N GLN A 99 1.85 0.34 9.70
CA GLN A 99 2.30 1.69 10.05
C GLN A 99 1.79 2.74 9.05
N VAL A 100 1.78 2.42 7.76
CA VAL A 100 1.18 3.29 6.73
C VAL A 100 -0.30 3.52 7.04
N LYS A 101 -1.05 2.44 7.31
CA LYS A 101 -2.48 2.51 7.64
C LYS A 101 -2.73 3.37 8.87
N LYS A 102 -1.97 3.16 9.95
CA LYS A 102 -2.07 3.96 11.18
C LYS A 102 -1.79 5.44 10.93
N THR A 103 -0.79 5.76 10.11
CA THR A 103 -0.46 7.14 9.74
C THR A 103 -1.62 7.78 8.95
N ASN A 104 -2.19 7.04 8.00
CA ASN A 104 -3.36 7.48 7.24
C ASN A 104 -4.59 7.72 8.13
N ASP A 105 -4.85 6.85 9.12
CA ASP A 105 -5.96 7.02 10.06
C ASP A 105 -5.80 8.30 10.90
N LEU A 106 -4.57 8.61 11.32
CA LEU A 106 -4.25 9.87 11.99
C LEU A 106 -4.48 11.07 11.07
N ASN A 107 -4.03 11.00 9.81
CA ASN A 107 -4.28 12.04 8.82
C ASN A 107 -5.79 12.25 8.59
N ILE A 108 -6.57 11.19 8.40
CA ILE A 108 -8.03 11.26 8.23
C ILE A 108 -8.68 11.91 9.45
N SER A 109 -8.25 11.54 10.66
CA SER A 109 -8.80 12.07 11.91
C SER A 109 -8.50 13.56 12.07
N PHE A 110 -7.27 13.97 11.74
CA PHE A 110 -6.88 15.38 11.69
C PHE A 110 -7.75 16.17 10.70
N LEU A 111 -7.89 15.68 9.46
CA LEU A 111 -8.65 16.37 8.41
C LEU A 111 -10.15 16.48 8.74
N LYS A 112 -10.72 15.45 9.36
CA LYS A 112 -12.11 15.49 9.86
C LYS A 112 -12.27 16.42 11.08
N GLY A 113 -11.20 16.63 11.84
CA GLY A 113 -11.17 17.46 13.04
C GLY A 113 -10.89 18.95 12.80
N ILE A 114 -10.79 19.39 11.53
CA ILE A 114 -10.66 20.82 11.19
C ILE A 114 -11.97 21.53 11.55
N ASN A 115 -12.00 22.11 12.75
CA ASN A 115 -13.16 22.83 13.29
C ASN A 115 -13.05 24.36 13.14
N ILE A 116 -11.94 24.85 12.59
CA ILE A 116 -11.75 26.28 12.32
C ILE A 116 -12.37 26.66 10.96
N PRO A 117 -12.86 27.90 10.78
CA PRO A 117 -13.26 28.39 9.48
C PRO A 117 -12.07 28.36 8.51
N VAL A 118 -12.23 27.65 7.39
CA VAL A 118 -11.27 27.58 6.29
C VAL A 118 -11.95 27.96 4.97
N GLU A 119 -11.15 28.40 4.01
CA GLU A 119 -11.57 28.67 2.64
C GLU A 119 -12.16 27.40 1.99
N SER A 120 -13.07 27.59 1.03
CA SER A 120 -13.75 26.47 0.36
C SER A 120 -12.77 25.54 -0.34
N SER A 121 -11.75 26.09 -0.99
CA SER A 121 -10.68 25.31 -1.64
C SER A 121 -9.91 24.42 -0.66
N THR A 122 -9.63 24.92 0.55
CA THR A 122 -8.97 24.14 1.61
C THR A 122 -9.85 22.97 2.06
N ARG A 123 -11.15 23.22 2.24
CA ARG A 123 -12.13 22.19 2.60
C ARG A 123 -12.27 21.12 1.52
N ASP A 124 -12.36 21.53 0.27
CA ASP A 124 -12.48 20.61 -0.87
C ASP A 124 -11.26 19.69 -0.97
N GLN A 125 -10.06 20.25 -0.77
CA GLN A 125 -8.83 19.46 -0.75
C GLN A 125 -8.76 18.53 0.46
N ALA A 126 -9.21 18.96 1.65
CA ALA A 126 -9.26 18.10 2.83
C ALA A 126 -10.18 16.90 2.60
N GLN A 127 -11.36 17.11 1.99
CA GLN A 127 -12.30 16.05 1.68
C GLN A 127 -11.75 15.06 0.63
N LYS A 128 -11.04 15.55 -0.39
CA LYS A 128 -10.33 14.69 -1.35
C LYS A 128 -9.29 13.81 -0.65
N LEU A 129 -8.45 14.40 0.21
CA LEU A 129 -7.41 13.66 0.93
C LEU A 129 -7.99 12.61 1.88
N ILE A 130 -9.10 12.92 2.59
CA ILE A 130 -9.82 11.92 3.39
C ILE A 130 -10.22 10.72 2.51
N GLY A 131 -10.73 10.98 1.32
CA GLY A 131 -11.08 9.94 0.35
C GLY A 131 -9.87 9.11 -0.09
N TYR A 132 -8.75 9.77 -0.43
CA TYR A 132 -7.54 9.08 -0.89
C TYR A 132 -6.91 8.22 0.20
N PHE A 133 -6.77 8.73 1.43
CA PHE A 133 -6.24 7.96 2.55
C PHE A 133 -7.16 6.79 2.93
N GLY A 134 -8.48 6.99 2.89
CA GLY A 134 -9.45 5.93 3.13
C GLY A 134 -9.39 4.82 2.06
N GLU A 135 -9.29 5.20 0.78
CA GLU A 135 -9.13 4.23 -0.30
C GLU A 135 -7.80 3.47 -0.20
N LEU A 136 -6.70 4.16 0.15
CA LEU A 136 -5.41 3.52 0.39
C LEU A 136 -5.49 2.50 1.54
N ASN A 137 -6.12 2.83 2.67
CA ASN A 137 -6.31 1.91 3.79
C ASN A 137 -7.08 0.65 3.39
N ASN A 138 -8.12 0.80 2.56
CA ASN A 138 -8.88 -0.35 2.03
C ASN A 138 -8.01 -1.27 1.14
N TRP A 139 -7.09 -0.70 0.37
CA TRP A 139 -6.17 -1.49 -0.45
C TRP A 139 -5.08 -2.15 0.39
N ILE A 140 -4.57 -1.46 1.43
CA ILE A 140 -3.64 -2.02 2.41
C ILE A 140 -4.27 -3.23 3.12
N ASP A 141 -5.54 -3.16 3.53
CA ASP A 141 -6.22 -4.28 4.19
C ASP A 141 -6.26 -5.53 3.31
N LYS A 142 -6.48 -5.37 2.00
CA LYS A 142 -6.46 -6.49 1.06
C LYS A 142 -5.06 -7.09 0.92
N GLU A 143 -4.03 -6.25 0.94
CA GLU A 143 -2.63 -6.70 0.85
C GLU A 143 -2.19 -7.42 2.14
N LEU A 144 -2.58 -6.92 3.31
CA LEU A 144 -2.34 -7.57 4.60
C LEU A 144 -2.98 -8.97 4.66
N VAL A 145 -4.19 -9.15 4.11
CA VAL A 145 -4.82 -10.48 4.00
C VAL A 145 -3.95 -11.43 3.17
N LYS A 146 -3.36 -10.97 2.05
CA LYS A 146 -2.47 -11.80 1.24
C LYS A 146 -1.19 -12.17 1.98
N LEU A 147 -0.54 -11.20 2.61
CA LEU A 147 0.67 -11.46 3.41
C LEU A 147 0.40 -12.47 4.52
N SER A 148 -0.77 -12.41 5.15
CA SER A 148 -1.16 -13.40 6.16
C SER A 148 -1.27 -14.83 5.62
N ILE A 149 -1.68 -14.99 4.35
CA ILE A 149 -1.72 -16.29 3.66
C ILE A 149 -0.30 -16.75 3.35
N VAL A 150 0.54 -15.87 2.78
CA VAL A 150 1.95 -16.15 2.48
C VAL A 150 2.69 -16.58 3.74
N LYS A 151 2.49 -15.89 4.86
CA LYS A 151 3.04 -16.21 6.18
C LYS A 151 2.65 -17.62 6.64
N LYS A 152 1.38 -18.01 6.50
CA LYS A 152 0.91 -19.36 6.83
C LYS A 152 1.54 -20.42 5.94
N THR A 153 1.69 -20.16 4.64
CA THR A 153 2.31 -21.09 3.68
C THR A 153 3.81 -21.25 3.92
N ALA A 154 4.52 -20.15 4.21
CA ALA A 154 5.94 -20.18 4.58
C ALA A 154 6.19 -20.99 5.87
N MET A 155 5.22 -21.00 6.80
CA MET A 155 5.27 -21.80 8.02
C MET A 155 4.90 -23.28 7.83
N ALA A 156 4.33 -23.67 6.69
CA ALA A 156 3.90 -25.05 6.43
C ALA A 156 4.98 -25.91 5.73
N GLN A 157 6.09 -25.30 5.30
CA GLN A 157 7.21 -26.05 4.73
C GLN A 157 8.00 -26.73 5.86
N PRO A 158 8.20 -28.07 5.81
CA PRO A 158 9.13 -28.75 6.70
C PRO A 158 10.52 -28.11 6.56
N PRO A 159 11.35 -28.08 7.63
CA PRO A 159 12.73 -27.64 7.50
C PRO A 159 13.40 -28.40 6.35
N ALA A 160 14.10 -27.67 5.48
CA ALA A 160 14.81 -28.26 4.35
C ALA A 160 15.66 -29.46 4.82
N PRO A 161 15.59 -30.63 4.15
CA PRO A 161 16.35 -31.79 4.58
C PRO A 161 17.85 -31.55 4.37
N GLY A 162 18.60 -31.45 5.48
CA GLY A 162 20.05 -31.64 5.55
C GLY A 162 20.89 -30.35 5.52
N GLY A 163 22.02 -30.26 6.22
CA GLY A 163 22.96 -31.34 6.46
C GLY A 163 23.48 -31.48 7.89
N THR A 164 23.22 -32.65 8.46
CA THR A 164 24.17 -33.31 9.35
C THR A 164 25.47 -33.55 8.58
N LYS A 165 26.48 -32.70 8.78
CA LYS A 165 27.87 -33.13 8.61
C LYS A 165 28.28 -33.85 9.89
N LYS A 166 28.10 -35.18 9.89
CA LYS A 166 28.90 -36.09 10.72
C LYS A 166 30.31 -36.14 10.14
N ARG A 167 31.27 -35.49 10.79
CA ARG A 167 32.56 -36.03 11.24
C ARG A 167 33.44 -34.90 11.76
#